data_AF-A0A4R3TBP1-F1
#
_entry.id   AF-A0A4R3TBP1-F1
#
_cell.length_a   1.000
_cell.length_b   1.000
_cell.length_c   1.000
_cell.angle_alpha   90.00
_cell.angle_beta   90.00
_cell.angle_gamma   90.00
#
_symmetry.space_group_name_H-M   'P 1'
#
loop_
_entity.id
_entity.type
_entity.pdbx_description
1 polymer ?
#
loop_
_entity_poly.entity_id
_entity_poly.type
_entity_poly.pdbx_seq_one_letter_code
_entity_poly.pdbx_strand_id
1 'polypeptide(L)'
;NNQDGIRPNEVKVQLLANGKAFGEVLTLNEKNNWSSSWKDLPKYESGKEIEYTIKELNTISGYESKIESDKDGNFILTNTHAVELINKTVAKIWNDSNNQDGIRPNEVKVQLLANGKAFGEVLTLNEKSNWSASWKDFPKFESGKEIEYTIKELDTISGYESKIESDKDGNFILTNTHAVELINKTVAKIWNDSNNQDGIRPNEVKVQLLANGKAFGEVLTLIEKNNWSSSWKDLPKYESGKEIEYTIKELDTISGYESKIESDKDGNFILTNTHTVKLIHKTVAKIWNDSNNQDGIRPNEVKVQLLANGKAFGEVLTLNEKNNWSASWKDLPKFESGKEINYSIKEVTISDGYTSKTEIDKNGDFIITNTHVPESPITPEKPDEPTKPKDEYTPSNNKAPQTGDFTNVSLYLVFVSTSIIAMSLIFVKKRKLKMK
;
A
#
# COMPACT_ATOMS: atom_id res chain seq x y z
N ASN A 1 -18.26 53.00 47.16
CA ASN A 1 -17.29 52.55 46.14
C ASN A 1 -17.30 53.51 44.96
N ASN A 2 -16.15 53.87 44.41
CA ASN A 2 -15.99 54.81 43.29
C ASN A 2 -15.37 54.07 42.08
N GLN A 3 -16.03 53.01 41.60
CA GLN A 3 -15.45 52.07 40.63
C GLN A 3 -15.16 52.72 39.28
N ASP A 4 -16.07 53.56 38.82
CA ASP A 4 -16.01 54.36 37.61
C ASP A 4 -15.31 55.71 37.79
N GLY A 5 -14.93 56.07 39.02
CA GLY A 5 -14.14 57.27 39.30
C GLY A 5 -14.93 58.58 39.24
N ILE A 6 -16.27 58.55 39.14
CA ILE A 6 -17.08 59.75 38.92
C ILE A 6 -17.54 60.45 40.21
N ARG A 7 -17.25 59.88 41.38
CA ARG A 7 -17.62 60.50 42.66
C ARG A 7 -17.04 61.92 42.73
N PRO A 8 -17.85 62.95 42.97
CA PRO A 8 -17.35 64.32 43.04
C PRO A 8 -16.41 64.49 44.24
N ASN A 9 -15.55 65.51 44.17
CA ASN A 9 -14.62 65.83 45.26
C ASN A 9 -15.33 66.44 46.49
N GLU A 10 -16.49 67.05 46.29
CA GLU A 10 -17.29 67.67 47.34
C GLU A 10 -18.79 67.67 47.04
N VAL A 11 -19.60 67.79 48.09
CA VAL A 11 -21.05 68.00 48.04
C VAL A 11 -21.41 69.16 48.97
N LYS A 12 -22.37 69.99 48.57
CA LYS A 12 -22.84 71.13 49.37
C LYS A 12 -24.23 70.87 49.92
N VAL A 13 -24.42 71.09 51.21
CA VAL A 13 -25.69 70.88 51.91
C VAL A 13 -26.13 72.17 52.61
N GLN A 14 -27.42 72.47 52.48
CA GLN A 14 -28.09 73.60 53.12
C GLN A 14 -29.07 73.08 54.17
N LEU A 15 -28.98 73.59 55.40
CA LEU A 15 -30.02 73.40 56.40
C LEU A 15 -31.23 74.28 56.07
N LEU A 16 -32.42 73.74 56.25
CA LEU A 16 -33.69 74.44 56.09
C LEU A 16 -34.41 74.46 57.44
N ALA A 17 -34.93 75.63 57.83
CA ALA A 17 -35.82 75.81 58.96
C ALA A 17 -37.23 76.10 58.43
N ASN A 18 -38.21 75.26 58.77
CA ASN A 18 -39.59 75.36 58.28
C ASN A 18 -39.66 75.50 56.74
N GLY A 19 -38.80 74.76 56.03
CA GLY A 19 -38.69 74.77 54.56
C GLY A 19 -37.93 75.95 53.94
N LYS A 20 -37.41 76.89 54.73
CA LYS A 20 -36.61 78.04 54.24
C LYS A 20 -35.13 77.85 54.53
N ALA A 21 -34.26 78.32 53.64
CA ALA A 21 -32.81 78.27 53.85
C ALA A 21 -32.41 78.92 55.18
N PHE A 22 -31.62 78.20 55.99
CA PHE A 22 -31.24 78.59 57.33
C PHE A 22 -29.79 78.14 57.62
N GLY A 23 -28.99 79.01 58.23
CA GLY A 23 -27.59 78.70 58.53
C GLY A 23 -26.67 78.66 57.31
N GLU A 24 -25.38 78.41 57.56
CA GLU A 24 -24.35 78.36 56.51
C GLU A 24 -24.46 77.10 55.66
N VAL A 25 -24.02 77.18 54.39
CA VAL A 25 -23.88 76.01 53.52
C VAL A 25 -22.64 75.23 53.96
N LEU A 26 -22.81 73.95 54.30
CA LEU A 26 -21.69 73.08 54.64
C LEU A 26 -21.20 72.34 53.39
N THR A 27 -19.88 72.27 53.24
CA THR A 27 -19.23 71.50 52.18
C THR A 27 -18.72 70.19 52.77
N LEU A 28 -19.24 69.06 52.29
CA LEU A 28 -18.82 67.71 52.65
C LEU A 28 -17.80 67.22 51.64
N ASN A 29 -16.67 66.69 52.09
CA ASN A 29 -15.59 66.18 51.23
C ASN A 29 -14.73 65.18 52.01
N GLU A 30 -13.69 64.62 51.37
CA GLU A 30 -12.80 63.67 52.04
C GLU A 30 -12.07 64.26 53.26
N LYS A 31 -11.74 65.56 53.27
CA LYS A 31 -10.98 66.18 54.37
C LYS A 31 -11.77 66.23 55.68
N ASN A 32 -13.09 66.30 55.60
CA ASN A 32 -13.98 66.25 56.78
C ASN A 32 -14.72 64.92 56.90
N ASN A 33 -14.22 63.87 56.24
CA ASN A 33 -14.82 62.54 56.23
C ASN A 33 -16.31 62.56 55.85
N TRP A 34 -16.69 63.47 54.93
CA TRP A 34 -18.06 63.67 54.48
C TRP A 34 -19.05 63.98 55.61
N SER A 35 -18.58 64.62 56.69
CA SER A 35 -19.36 64.91 57.89
C SER A 35 -19.17 66.36 58.35
N SER A 36 -20.24 66.98 58.84
CA SER A 36 -20.21 68.34 59.40
C SER A 36 -21.44 68.58 60.29
N SER A 37 -21.48 69.69 61.02
CA SER A 37 -22.62 70.03 61.90
C SER A 37 -22.91 71.53 61.94
N TRP A 38 -24.19 71.84 62.05
CA TRP A 38 -24.65 73.16 62.46
C TRP A 38 -24.76 73.20 63.98
N LYS A 39 -24.34 74.31 64.59
CA LYS A 39 -24.36 74.53 66.04
C LYS A 39 -25.31 75.67 66.39
N ASP A 40 -25.72 75.71 67.66
CA ASP A 40 -26.51 76.81 68.24
C ASP A 40 -27.83 77.08 67.49
N LEU A 41 -28.48 76.01 67.03
CA LEU A 41 -29.76 76.08 66.32
C LEU A 41 -30.90 76.44 67.28
N PRO A 42 -31.74 77.46 66.98
CA PRO A 42 -32.90 77.76 67.79
C PRO A 42 -33.91 76.60 67.75
N LYS A 43 -34.47 76.24 68.91
CA LYS A 43 -35.52 75.21 68.97
C LYS A 43 -36.89 75.76 68.57
N TYR A 44 -37.14 77.06 68.83
CA TYR A 44 -38.43 77.69 68.61
C TYR A 44 -38.31 79.01 67.82
N GLU A 45 -39.25 79.25 66.92
CA GLU A 45 -39.45 80.54 66.23
C GLU A 45 -40.87 81.04 66.54
N SER A 46 -40.98 82.21 67.16
CA SER A 46 -42.28 82.79 67.58
C SER A 46 -43.16 81.83 68.40
N GLY A 47 -42.55 81.02 69.27
CA GLY A 47 -43.23 80.06 70.13
C GLY A 47 -43.64 78.73 69.48
N LYS A 48 -43.30 78.49 68.21
CA LYS A 48 -43.50 77.21 67.52
C LYS A 48 -42.17 76.48 67.32
N GLU A 49 -42.17 75.16 67.46
CA GLU A 49 -40.97 74.34 67.24
C GLU A 49 -40.56 74.41 65.76
N ILE A 50 -39.26 74.53 65.52
CA ILE A 50 -38.71 74.63 64.17
C ILE A 50 -38.50 73.22 63.62
N GLU A 51 -39.06 72.95 62.45
CA GLU A 51 -38.76 71.75 61.69
C GLU A 51 -37.48 71.96 60.88
N TYR A 52 -36.43 71.23 61.23
CA TYR A 52 -35.18 71.22 60.48
C TYR A 52 -35.17 70.10 59.45
N THR A 53 -34.76 70.42 58.23
CA THR A 53 -34.47 69.45 57.17
C THR A 53 -33.20 69.90 56.44
N ILE A 54 -32.57 69.02 55.66
CA ILE A 54 -31.44 69.43 54.81
C ILE A 54 -31.82 69.33 53.34
N LYS A 55 -31.11 70.09 52.51
CA LYS A 55 -31.19 70.03 51.05
C LYS A 55 -29.78 69.94 50.48
N GLU A 56 -29.53 68.93 49.66
CA GLU A 56 -28.36 68.89 48.81
C GLU A 56 -28.48 69.97 47.72
N LEU A 57 -27.49 70.85 47.62
CA LEU A 57 -27.51 71.97 46.68
C LEU A 57 -26.98 71.61 45.30
N ASN A 58 -26.11 70.60 45.22
CA ASN A 58 -25.49 70.19 43.97
C ASN A 58 -26.23 68.97 43.42
N THR A 59 -26.81 69.09 42.23
CA THR A 59 -27.21 67.90 41.48
C THR A 59 -25.95 67.21 40.96
N ILE A 60 -25.68 66.00 41.44
CA ILE A 60 -24.54 65.21 41.00
C ILE A 60 -24.99 64.37 39.80
N SER A 61 -24.46 64.69 38.61
CA SER A 61 -24.80 63.96 37.39
C SER A 61 -24.57 62.45 37.55
N GLY A 62 -25.59 61.64 37.27
CA GLY A 62 -25.52 60.18 37.38
C GLY A 62 -25.79 59.61 38.77
N TYR A 63 -26.08 60.43 39.79
CA TYR A 63 -26.44 59.96 41.13
C TYR A 63 -27.90 60.25 41.47
N GLU A 64 -28.51 59.32 42.20
CA GLU A 64 -29.79 59.50 42.87
C GLU A 64 -29.57 59.84 44.35
N SER A 65 -30.17 60.94 44.80
CA SER A 65 -30.00 61.50 46.13
C SER A 65 -31.18 61.15 47.04
N LYS A 66 -30.89 60.75 48.27
CA LYS A 66 -31.87 60.45 49.32
C LYS A 66 -31.41 61.00 50.66
N ILE A 67 -32.33 61.67 51.37
CA ILE A 67 -32.07 62.25 52.69
C ILE A 67 -32.96 61.55 53.71
N GLU A 68 -32.36 61.10 54.81
CA GLU A 68 -33.06 60.49 55.94
C GLU A 68 -32.62 61.17 57.24
N SER A 69 -33.50 61.24 58.22
CA SER A 69 -33.19 61.70 59.58
C SER A 69 -33.23 60.53 60.55
N ASP A 70 -32.29 60.46 61.49
CA ASP A 70 -32.34 59.51 62.59
C ASP A 70 -33.21 60.02 63.76
N LYS A 71 -33.33 59.20 64.82
CA LYS A 71 -34.15 59.52 66.00
C LYS A 71 -33.56 60.64 66.87
N ASP A 72 -32.28 60.95 66.69
CA ASP A 72 -31.54 61.97 67.44
C ASP A 72 -31.50 63.31 66.67
N GLY A 73 -32.11 63.37 65.48
CA GLY A 73 -32.19 64.57 64.66
C GLY A 73 -30.97 64.78 63.75
N ASN A 74 -30.11 63.77 63.56
CA ASN A 74 -29.03 63.84 62.57
C ASN A 74 -29.56 63.47 61.18
N PHE A 75 -28.94 64.00 60.14
CA PHE A 75 -29.29 63.73 58.75
C PHE A 75 -28.23 62.88 58.06
N ILE A 76 -28.68 61.90 57.27
CA ILE A 76 -27.84 61.09 56.38
C ILE A 76 -28.25 61.41 54.94
N LEU A 77 -27.31 61.94 54.17
CA LEU A 77 -27.43 62.16 52.73
C LEU A 77 -26.75 60.99 52.00
N THR A 78 -27.53 60.21 51.25
CA THR A 78 -27.05 59.08 50.46
C THR A 78 -27.18 59.40 48.97
N ASN A 79 -26.04 59.41 48.26
CA ASN A 79 -25.99 59.48 46.81
C ASN A 79 -25.63 58.10 46.24
N THR A 80 -26.51 57.55 45.39
CA THR A 80 -26.34 56.21 44.79
C THR A 80 -26.09 56.32 43.30
N HIS A 81 -25.09 55.59 42.78
CA HIS A 81 -24.78 55.49 41.36
C HIS A 81 -24.77 54.03 40.92
N ALA A 82 -25.46 53.73 39.80
CA ALA A 82 -25.48 52.41 39.20
C ALA A 82 -24.30 52.28 38.22
N VAL A 83 -23.37 51.37 38.54
CA VAL A 83 -22.18 51.13 37.71
C VAL A 83 -22.53 50.42 36.40
N GLU A 84 -21.78 50.72 35.34
CA GLU A 84 -21.90 50.00 34.08
C GLU A 84 -21.33 48.58 34.22
N LEU A 85 -22.15 47.58 33.91
CA LEU A 85 -21.79 46.18 33.91
C LEU A 85 -21.77 45.63 32.48
N ILE A 86 -20.85 44.71 32.22
CA ILE A 86 -20.69 44.04 30.94
C ILE A 86 -20.78 42.53 31.12
N ASN A 87 -21.16 41.87 30.02
CA ASN A 87 -21.13 40.42 29.90
C ASN A 87 -20.03 40.04 28.92
N LYS A 88 -19.36 38.93 29.17
CA LYS A 88 -18.36 38.36 28.28
C LYS A 88 -18.69 36.91 27.99
N THR A 89 -18.64 36.51 26.73
CA THR A 89 -18.82 35.10 26.35
C THR A 89 -17.50 34.50 25.87
N VAL A 90 -17.42 33.18 25.94
CA VAL A 90 -16.34 32.40 25.36
C VAL A 90 -16.95 31.25 24.57
N ALA A 91 -16.45 31.06 23.34
CA ALA A 91 -16.76 29.92 22.50
C ALA A 91 -15.47 29.13 22.20
N LYS A 92 -15.53 27.81 22.31
CA LYS A 92 -14.43 26.90 22.00
C LYS A 92 -14.64 26.26 20.63
N ILE A 93 -13.65 26.40 19.77
CA ILE A 93 -13.58 25.80 18.44
C ILE A 93 -12.50 24.72 18.43
N TRP A 94 -12.83 23.58 17.82
CA TRP A 94 -11.91 22.48 17.58
C TRP A 94 -11.63 22.38 16.09
N ASN A 95 -10.37 22.50 15.71
CA ASN A 95 -9.88 22.31 14.34
C ASN A 95 -9.03 21.04 14.27
N ASP A 96 -9.70 19.88 14.26
CA ASP A 96 -9.11 18.56 14.46
C ASP A 96 -9.75 17.48 13.57
N SER A 97 -10.27 17.89 12.40
CA SER A 97 -10.98 17.02 11.45
C SER A 97 -12.12 16.21 12.11
N ASN A 98 -12.93 16.86 12.93
CA ASN A 98 -14.03 16.24 13.67
C ASN A 98 -13.55 15.12 14.61
N ASN A 99 -12.48 15.39 15.35
CA ASN A 99 -11.85 14.45 16.29
C ASN A 99 -11.47 13.10 15.64
N GLN A 100 -10.93 13.14 14.41
CA GLN A 100 -10.57 11.95 13.64
C GLN A 100 -9.67 11.00 14.45
N ASP A 101 -8.69 11.57 15.14
CA ASP A 101 -7.67 10.83 15.89
C ASP A 101 -8.14 10.50 17.33
N GLY A 102 -9.33 10.95 17.73
CA GLY A 102 -9.95 10.59 19.01
C GLY A 102 -9.27 11.17 20.25
N ILE A 103 -8.34 12.12 20.09
CA ILE A 103 -7.56 12.70 21.19
C ILE A 103 -8.19 13.96 21.80
N ARG A 104 -9.33 14.43 21.29
CA ARG A 104 -10.05 15.58 21.87
C ARG A 104 -10.50 15.24 23.30
N PRO A 105 -10.17 16.06 24.32
CA PRO A 105 -10.66 15.85 25.67
C PRO A 105 -12.16 16.12 25.77
N ASN A 106 -12.78 15.57 26.81
CA ASN A 106 -14.22 15.73 27.06
C ASN A 106 -14.59 17.15 27.55
N GLU A 107 -13.65 17.87 28.15
CA GLU A 107 -13.84 19.22 28.66
C GLU A 107 -12.54 20.02 28.65
N VAL A 108 -12.66 21.35 28.70
CA VAL A 108 -11.55 22.29 28.95
C VAL A 108 -11.98 23.34 29.97
N LYS A 109 -11.03 23.85 30.74
CA LYS A 109 -11.26 24.92 31.72
C LYS A 109 -10.67 26.24 31.26
N VAL A 110 -11.45 27.31 31.41
CA VAL A 110 -11.06 28.67 31.01
C VAL A 110 -11.23 29.64 32.18
N GLN A 111 -10.22 30.47 32.39
CA GLN A 111 -10.19 31.53 33.40
C GLN A 111 -10.26 32.89 32.70
N LEU A 112 -11.16 33.76 33.14
CA LEU A 112 -11.13 35.17 32.77
C LEU A 112 -10.04 35.89 33.57
N LEU A 113 -9.35 36.82 32.91
CA LEU A 113 -8.37 37.70 33.49
C LEU A 113 -8.88 39.15 33.39
N ALA A 114 -8.74 39.91 34.47
CA ALA A 114 -8.94 41.35 34.50
C ALA A 114 -7.59 42.02 34.72
N ASN A 115 -7.16 42.88 33.79
CA ASN A 115 -5.85 43.55 33.84
C ASN A 115 -4.69 42.55 34.07
N GLY A 116 -4.77 41.39 33.42
CA GLY A 116 -3.77 40.31 33.52
C GLY A 116 -3.83 39.44 34.79
N LYS A 117 -4.78 39.68 35.71
CA LYS A 117 -4.95 38.90 36.94
C LYS A 117 -6.20 38.02 36.88
N ALA A 118 -6.14 36.83 37.48
CA ALA A 118 -7.30 35.93 37.56
C ALA A 118 -8.51 36.64 38.18
N PHE A 119 -9.65 36.55 37.50
CA PHE A 119 -10.88 37.25 37.86
C PHE A 119 -12.11 36.40 37.52
N GLY A 120 -13.09 36.34 38.42
CA GLY A 120 -14.31 35.57 38.22
C GLY A 120 -14.12 34.06 38.30
N GLU A 121 -15.21 33.32 38.12
CA GLU A 121 -15.23 31.86 38.17
C GLU A 121 -14.53 31.24 36.96
N VAL A 122 -13.86 30.10 37.19
CA VAL A 122 -13.37 29.23 36.12
C VAL A 122 -14.58 28.54 35.48
N LEU A 123 -14.68 28.64 34.16
CA LEU A 123 -15.75 27.97 33.40
C LEU A 123 -15.23 26.68 32.79
N THR A 124 -16.05 25.64 32.85
CA THR A 124 -15.80 24.37 32.15
C THR A 124 -16.60 24.34 30.86
N LEU A 125 -15.92 24.18 29.72
CA LEU A 125 -16.52 24.04 28.40
C LEU A 125 -16.48 22.57 27.99
N ASN A 126 -17.61 22.04 27.54
CA ASN A 126 -17.78 20.66 27.08
C ASN A 126 -18.94 20.56 26.10
N GLU A 127 -19.19 19.36 25.56
CA GLU A 127 -20.26 19.11 24.60
C GLU A 127 -21.67 19.49 25.12
N LYS A 128 -21.96 19.27 26.42
CA LYS A 128 -23.26 19.63 27.02
C LYS A 128 -23.51 21.14 27.01
N SER A 129 -22.45 21.93 27.16
CA SER A 129 -22.48 23.40 27.06
C SER A 129 -22.40 23.92 25.62
N ASN A 130 -22.42 23.02 24.62
CA ASN A 130 -22.07 23.34 23.23
C ASN A 130 -20.74 24.10 23.13
N TRP A 131 -19.77 23.73 23.98
CA TRP A 131 -18.45 24.34 24.03
C TRP A 131 -18.49 25.88 24.21
N SER A 132 -19.50 26.40 24.93
CA SER A 132 -19.68 27.83 25.13
C SER A 132 -20.13 28.17 26.54
N ALA A 133 -19.74 29.34 27.05
CA ALA A 133 -20.19 29.83 28.34
C ALA A 133 -20.11 31.37 28.42
N SER A 134 -20.63 31.95 29.51
CA SER A 134 -20.65 33.40 29.72
C SER A 134 -20.33 33.78 31.15
N TRP A 135 -19.54 34.84 31.31
CA TRP A 135 -19.45 35.63 32.52
C TRP A 135 -20.41 36.82 32.43
N LYS A 136 -21.11 37.13 33.54
CA LYS A 136 -22.14 38.15 33.59
C LYS A 136 -21.89 39.16 34.70
N ASP A 137 -22.45 40.35 34.52
CA ASP A 137 -22.52 41.38 35.54
C ASP A 137 -21.15 41.82 36.08
N PHE A 138 -20.16 41.91 35.18
CA PHE A 138 -18.79 42.32 35.52
C PHE A 138 -18.59 43.82 35.32
N PRO A 139 -17.86 44.51 36.21
CA PRO A 139 -17.66 45.95 36.12
C PRO A 139 -16.91 46.29 34.84
N LYS A 140 -17.28 47.39 34.17
CA LYS A 140 -16.51 47.88 33.03
C LYS A 140 -15.27 48.66 33.46
N PHE A 141 -15.32 49.30 34.63
CA PHE A 141 -14.27 50.17 35.12
C PHE A 141 -13.75 49.74 36.50
N GLU A 142 -12.44 49.90 36.70
CA GLU A 142 -11.77 49.80 37.99
C GLU A 142 -11.00 51.10 38.25
N SER A 143 -11.40 51.83 39.29
CA SER A 143 -10.82 53.12 39.67
C SER A 143 -10.80 54.14 38.52
N GLY A 144 -11.89 54.19 37.74
CA GLY A 144 -12.06 55.11 36.61
C GLY A 144 -11.28 54.75 35.33
N LYS A 145 -10.66 53.57 35.26
CA LYS A 145 -10.03 53.03 34.05
C LYS A 145 -10.80 51.83 33.55
N GLU A 146 -10.98 51.72 32.24
CA GLU A 146 -11.63 50.54 31.64
C GLU A 146 -10.78 49.29 31.91
N ILE A 147 -11.45 48.21 32.30
CA ILE A 147 -10.79 46.94 32.63
C ILE A 147 -10.50 46.19 31.34
N GLU A 148 -9.24 45.80 31.15
CA GLU A 148 -8.86 44.90 30.06
C GLU A 148 -9.21 43.46 30.44
N TYR A 149 -10.22 42.89 29.77
CA TYR A 149 -10.60 41.50 29.92
C TYR A 149 -9.94 40.62 28.86
N THR A 150 -9.29 39.54 29.30
CA THR A 150 -8.74 38.49 28.45
C THR A 150 -9.06 37.12 29.05
N ILE A 151 -8.82 36.02 28.34
CA ILE A 151 -9.00 34.67 28.89
C ILE A 151 -7.70 33.88 28.84
N LYS A 152 -7.63 32.83 29.66
CA LYS A 152 -6.58 31.83 29.65
C LYS A 152 -7.20 30.43 29.67
N GLU A 153 -6.83 29.59 28.70
CA GLU A 153 -7.06 28.15 28.78
C GLU A 153 -6.12 27.56 29.84
N LEU A 154 -6.68 26.87 30.83
CA LEU A 154 -5.92 26.32 31.95
C LEU A 154 -5.28 24.97 31.63
N ASP A 155 -5.90 24.21 30.74
CA ASP A 155 -5.46 22.87 30.38
C ASP A 155 -4.48 22.94 29.19
N THR A 156 -3.28 22.36 29.36
CA THR A 156 -2.40 22.09 28.22
C THR A 156 -2.85 20.78 27.58
N ILE A 157 -3.30 20.85 26.34
CA ILE A 157 -3.88 19.70 25.63
C ILE A 157 -2.81 19.12 24.72
N SER A 158 -2.31 17.93 25.06
CA SER A 158 -1.29 17.24 24.28
C SER A 158 -1.74 17.06 22.83
N GLY A 159 -0.87 17.39 21.87
CA GLY A 159 -1.16 17.30 20.44
C GLY A 159 -1.93 18.48 19.84
N TYR A 160 -2.29 19.49 20.64
CA TYR A 160 -3.01 20.68 20.16
C TYR A 160 -2.19 21.96 20.29
N GLU A 161 -2.35 22.86 19.32
CA GLU A 161 -1.94 24.25 19.39
C GLU A 161 -3.16 25.13 19.74
N SER A 162 -3.01 25.99 20.75
CA SER A 162 -4.10 26.84 21.28
C SER A 162 -3.94 28.29 20.84
N LYS A 163 -5.05 28.91 20.39
CA LYS A 163 -5.12 30.32 19.98
C LYS A 163 -6.35 30.97 20.58
N ILE A 164 -6.19 32.17 21.13
CA ILE A 164 -7.28 32.98 21.68
C ILE A 164 -7.41 34.25 20.84
N GLU A 165 -8.62 34.55 20.42
CA GLU A 165 -8.97 35.77 19.68
C GLU A 165 -10.20 36.43 20.32
N SER A 166 -10.37 37.72 20.07
CA SER A 166 -11.58 38.44 20.47
C SER A 166 -12.37 38.85 19.24
N ASP A 167 -13.70 38.75 19.31
CA ASP A 167 -14.60 39.28 18.28
C ASP A 167 -14.78 40.80 18.39
N LYS A 168 -15.62 41.37 17.53
CA LYS A 168 -15.87 42.82 17.47
C LYS A 168 -16.56 43.37 18.71
N ASP A 169 -17.28 42.52 19.44
CA ASP A 169 -17.98 42.85 20.68
C ASP A 169 -17.10 42.55 21.92
N GLY A 170 -15.87 42.08 21.68
CA GLY A 170 -14.89 41.72 22.70
C GLY A 170 -15.23 40.43 23.44
N ASN A 171 -16.03 39.53 22.86
CA ASN A 171 -16.16 38.16 23.33
C ASN A 171 -15.02 37.30 22.82
N PHE A 172 -14.77 36.17 23.46
CA PHE A 172 -13.58 35.37 23.22
C PHE A 172 -13.88 34.13 22.37
N ILE A 173 -12.98 33.83 21.44
CA ILE A 173 -12.94 32.59 20.68
C ILE A 173 -11.64 31.89 21.03
N LEU A 174 -11.74 30.71 21.63
CA LEU A 174 -10.63 29.83 21.94
C LEU A 174 -10.60 28.71 20.88
N THR A 175 -9.54 28.63 20.09
CA THR A 175 -9.39 27.60 19.05
C THR A 175 -8.24 26.68 19.38
N ASN A 176 -8.51 25.37 19.45
CA ASN A 176 -7.44 24.37 19.49
C ASN A 176 -7.36 23.62 18.17
N THR A 177 -6.17 23.61 17.59
CA THR A 177 -5.88 22.99 16.30
C THR A 177 -5.02 21.75 16.48
N HIS A 178 -5.41 20.66 15.83
CA HIS A 178 -4.65 19.42 15.75
C HIS A 178 -4.57 18.96 14.30
N ALA A 179 -3.35 18.79 13.80
CA ALA A 179 -3.11 18.17 12.51
C ALA A 179 -3.22 16.65 12.69
N VAL A 180 -4.10 16.02 11.92
CA VAL A 180 -4.31 14.57 11.95
C VAL A 180 -3.03 13.81 11.62
N GLU A 181 -2.85 12.65 12.23
CA GLU A 181 -1.72 11.77 11.93
C GLU A 181 -1.95 11.06 10.58
N LEU A 182 -0.97 11.22 9.69
CA LEU A 182 -0.98 10.65 8.35
C LEU A 182 0.14 9.62 8.20
N ILE A 183 -0.13 8.55 7.45
CA ILE A 183 0.83 7.50 7.10
C ILE A 183 0.88 7.31 5.59
N ASN A 184 1.96 6.68 5.14
CA ASN A 184 2.11 6.25 3.76
C ASN A 184 2.17 4.72 3.71
N LYS A 185 1.64 4.13 2.64
CA LYS A 185 1.72 2.69 2.39
C LYS A 185 2.24 2.44 0.98
N THR A 186 3.18 1.51 0.84
CA THR A 186 3.67 1.08 -0.46
C THR A 186 3.18 -0.31 -0.80
N VAL A 187 3.17 -0.63 -2.09
CA VAL A 187 2.95 -1.97 -2.60
C VAL A 187 4.03 -2.32 -3.60
N ALA A 188 4.63 -3.50 -3.45
CA ALA A 188 5.57 -4.08 -4.39
C ALA A 188 5.01 -5.40 -4.94
N LYS A 189 5.12 -5.59 -6.26
CA LYS A 189 4.68 -6.81 -6.94
C LYS A 189 5.89 -7.67 -7.29
N ILE A 190 5.83 -8.93 -6.87
CA ILE A 190 6.81 -9.96 -7.15
C ILE A 190 6.19 -10.99 -8.11
N TRP A 191 6.96 -11.36 -9.12
CA TRP A 191 6.63 -12.42 -10.07
C TRP A 191 7.55 -13.62 -9.82
N ASN A 192 6.95 -14.76 -9.46
CA ASN A 192 7.65 -16.03 -9.31
C ASN A 192 7.25 -16.96 -10.46
N ASP A 193 7.82 -16.69 -11.64
CA ASP A 193 7.44 -17.31 -12.94
C ASP A 193 8.66 -17.64 -13.82
N SER A 194 9.82 -17.84 -13.19
CA SER A 194 11.11 -18.07 -13.87
C SER A 194 11.44 -17.01 -14.93
N ASN A 195 11.30 -15.73 -14.56
CA ASN A 195 11.53 -14.60 -15.46
C ASN A 195 10.63 -14.62 -16.71
N ASN A 196 9.33 -14.87 -16.49
CA ASN A 196 8.31 -14.96 -17.53
C ASN A 196 8.66 -15.99 -18.63
N GLN A 197 9.20 -17.15 -18.26
CA GLN A 197 9.66 -18.19 -19.20
C GLN A 197 8.57 -18.57 -20.22
N ASP A 198 7.35 -18.79 -19.72
CA ASP A 198 6.20 -19.22 -20.52
C ASP A 198 5.50 -18.05 -21.23
N GLY A 199 5.93 -16.79 -21.00
CA GLY A 199 5.45 -15.61 -21.72
C GLY A 199 4.01 -15.19 -21.40
N ILE A 200 3.43 -15.69 -20.29
CA ILE A 200 2.03 -15.44 -19.91
C ILE A 200 1.85 -14.31 -18.89
N ARG A 201 2.94 -13.68 -18.42
CA ARG A 201 2.85 -12.54 -17.51
C ARG A 201 2.10 -11.38 -18.19
N PRO A 202 1.06 -10.80 -17.58
CA PRO A 202 0.38 -9.63 -18.12
C PRO A 202 1.27 -8.39 -18.04
N ASN A 203 0.93 -7.37 -18.82
CA ASN A 203 1.67 -6.10 -18.84
C ASN A 203 1.38 -5.20 -17.64
N GLU A 204 0.24 -5.39 -16.97
CA GLU A 204 -0.18 -4.60 -15.81
C GLU A 204 -0.94 -5.43 -14.79
N VAL A 205 -0.93 -4.95 -13.54
CA VAL A 205 -1.76 -5.46 -12.44
C VAL A 205 -2.38 -4.28 -11.70
N LYS A 206 -3.68 -4.35 -11.39
CA LYS A 206 -4.39 -3.33 -10.61
C LYS A 206 -4.61 -3.76 -9.18
N VAL A 207 -4.31 -2.86 -8.25
CA VAL A 207 -4.44 -3.08 -6.81
C VAL A 207 -5.28 -1.99 -6.15
N GLN A 208 -6.23 -2.41 -5.33
CA GLN A 208 -7.08 -1.53 -4.53
C GLN A 208 -6.64 -1.60 -3.07
N LEU A 209 -6.43 -0.44 -2.44
CA LEU A 209 -6.29 -0.35 -0.99
C LEU A 209 -7.66 -0.49 -0.33
N LEU A 210 -7.71 -1.16 0.81
CA LEU A 210 -8.89 -1.25 1.66
C LEU A 210 -8.57 -0.66 3.02
N ALA A 211 -9.50 0.12 3.56
CA ALA A 211 -9.52 0.60 4.93
C ALA A 211 -10.63 -0.14 5.67
N ASN A 212 -10.30 -0.85 6.75
CA ASN A 212 -11.27 -1.62 7.55
C ASN A 212 -12.14 -2.57 6.68
N GLY A 213 -11.51 -3.21 5.70
CA GLY A 213 -12.16 -4.14 4.77
C GLY A 213 -13.01 -3.51 3.65
N LYS A 214 -13.08 -2.17 3.56
CA LYS A 214 -13.82 -1.45 2.50
C LYS A 214 -12.86 -0.80 1.52
N ALA A 215 -13.22 -0.75 0.24
CA ALA A 215 -12.42 -0.08 -0.77
C ALA A 215 -12.16 1.38 -0.38
N PHE A 216 -10.89 1.80 -0.45
CA PHE A 216 -10.44 3.11 -0.02
C PHE A 216 -9.29 3.61 -0.91
N GLY A 217 -9.30 4.90 -1.25
CA GLY A 217 -8.25 5.51 -2.06
C GLY A 217 -8.23 5.05 -3.52
N GLU A 218 -7.24 5.54 -4.26
CA GLU A 218 -7.08 5.28 -5.69
C GLU A 218 -6.64 3.84 -5.97
N VAL A 219 -7.09 3.29 -7.10
CA VAL A 219 -6.56 2.04 -7.64
C VAL A 219 -5.19 2.32 -8.26
N LEU A 220 -4.17 1.60 -7.80
CA LEU A 220 -2.83 1.71 -8.37
C LEU A 220 -2.63 0.68 -9.48
N THR A 221 -1.95 1.09 -10.54
CA THR A 221 -1.56 0.21 -11.66
C THR A 221 -0.06 -0.06 -11.57
N LEU A 222 0.30 -1.33 -11.41
CA LEU A 222 1.68 -1.81 -11.31
C LEU A 222 2.12 -2.34 -12.67
N ILE A 223 3.24 -1.84 -13.17
CA ILE A 223 3.77 -2.12 -14.52
C ILE A 223 5.30 -2.17 -14.47
N GLU A 224 5.94 -2.69 -15.52
CA GLU A 224 7.40 -2.74 -15.58
C GLU A 224 8.07 -1.35 -15.46
N LYS A 225 7.47 -0.31 -16.06
CA LYS A 225 7.98 1.07 -16.01
C LYS A 225 8.10 1.64 -14.58
N ASN A 226 7.25 1.22 -13.65
CA ASN A 226 7.33 1.63 -12.24
C ASN A 226 7.99 0.56 -11.36
N ASN A 227 8.77 -0.34 -11.98
CA ASN A 227 9.38 -1.49 -11.32
C ASN A 227 8.38 -2.29 -10.50
N TRP A 228 7.14 -2.41 -11.00
CA TRP A 228 6.07 -3.15 -10.34
C TRP A 228 5.79 -2.66 -8.91
N SER A 229 5.95 -1.36 -8.65
CA SER A 229 5.79 -0.77 -7.32
C SER A 229 5.07 0.58 -7.38
N SER A 230 4.32 0.89 -6.32
CA SER A 230 3.65 2.19 -6.18
C SER A 230 3.31 2.48 -4.70
N SER A 231 2.75 3.66 -4.41
CA SER A 231 2.45 4.11 -3.04
C SER A 231 1.15 4.89 -2.94
N TRP A 232 0.44 4.68 -1.84
CA TRP A 232 -0.58 5.59 -1.33
C TRP A 232 0.05 6.53 -0.30
N LYS A 233 -0.29 7.82 -0.40
CA LYS A 233 0.24 8.86 0.48
C LYS A 233 -0.87 9.52 1.29
N ASP A 234 -0.47 10.14 2.39
CA ASP A 234 -1.34 10.98 3.23
C ASP A 234 -2.61 10.25 3.68
N LEU A 235 -2.46 8.97 4.02
CA LEU A 235 -3.54 8.14 4.52
C LEU A 235 -3.80 8.48 5.99
N PRO A 236 -5.05 8.72 6.42
CA PRO A 236 -5.34 8.89 7.83
C PRO A 236 -4.90 7.65 8.60
N LYS A 237 -4.25 7.82 9.75
CA LYS A 237 -3.89 6.68 10.60
C LYS A 237 -5.09 6.18 11.41
N TYR A 238 -5.96 7.10 11.81
CA TYR A 238 -7.10 6.84 12.67
C TYR A 238 -8.43 7.19 11.99
N GLU A 239 -9.47 6.45 12.34
CA GLU A 239 -10.86 6.77 12.04
C GLU A 239 -11.65 6.71 13.35
N SER A 240 -12.19 7.86 13.78
CA SER A 240 -12.93 7.98 15.05
C SER A 240 -12.14 7.46 16.26
N GLY A 241 -10.84 7.78 16.32
CA GLY A 241 -9.94 7.38 17.41
C GLY A 241 -9.44 5.94 17.39
N LYS A 242 -9.76 5.16 16.34
CA LYS A 242 -9.28 3.79 16.18
C LYS A 242 -8.34 3.70 14.99
N GLU A 243 -7.23 2.99 15.14
CA GLU A 243 -6.26 2.81 14.06
C GLU A 243 -6.93 2.06 12.90
N ILE A 244 -6.74 2.56 11.69
CA ILE A 244 -7.33 1.99 10.47
C ILE A 244 -6.51 0.77 10.06
N GLU A 245 -7.19 -0.36 9.89
CA GLU A 245 -6.56 -1.55 9.30
C GLU A 245 -6.51 -1.40 7.78
N TYR A 246 -5.31 -1.14 7.25
CA TYR A 246 -5.06 -1.10 5.82
C TYR A 246 -4.66 -2.47 5.27
N THR A 247 -5.33 -2.91 4.21
CA THR A 247 -5.01 -4.12 3.43
C THR A 247 -5.11 -3.82 1.94
N ILE A 248 -4.66 -4.72 1.06
CA ILE A 248 -4.82 -4.55 -0.39
C ILE A 248 -5.57 -5.73 -1.02
N LYS A 249 -6.14 -5.51 -2.19
CA LYS A 249 -6.73 -6.53 -3.05
C LYS A 249 -6.21 -6.38 -4.48
N GLU A 250 -5.71 -7.47 -5.04
CA GLU A 250 -5.49 -7.59 -6.49
C GLU A 250 -6.86 -7.69 -7.17
N LEU A 251 -7.16 -6.77 -8.09
CA LEU A 251 -8.48 -6.67 -8.70
C LEU A 251 -8.72 -7.72 -9.77
N ASP A 252 -7.68 -8.09 -10.51
CA ASP A 252 -7.76 -9.00 -11.64
C ASP A 252 -7.22 -10.39 -11.25
N THR A 253 -8.02 -11.42 -11.45
CA THR A 253 -7.53 -12.81 -11.38
C THR A 253 -6.67 -13.08 -12.61
N ILE A 254 -5.40 -13.39 -12.38
CA ILE A 254 -4.45 -13.65 -13.47
C ILE A 254 -4.43 -15.14 -13.78
N SER A 255 -4.93 -15.51 -14.96
CA SER A 255 -5.01 -16.91 -15.38
C SER A 255 -3.63 -17.59 -15.34
N GLY A 256 -3.56 -18.77 -14.73
CA GLY A 256 -2.31 -19.54 -14.60
C GLY A 256 -1.42 -19.12 -13.42
N TYR A 257 -1.82 -18.13 -12.62
CA TYR A 257 -1.10 -17.70 -11.43
C TYR A 257 -1.88 -17.92 -10.15
N GLU A 258 -1.16 -18.24 -9.09
CA GLU A 258 -1.64 -18.18 -7.71
C GLU A 258 -1.16 -16.89 -7.04
N SER A 259 -2.06 -16.18 -6.37
CA SER A 259 -1.81 -14.86 -5.77
C SER A 259 -1.70 -14.95 -4.25
N LYS A 260 -0.72 -14.24 -3.68
CA LYS A 260 -0.49 -14.13 -2.24
C LYS A 260 -0.14 -12.70 -1.87
N ILE A 261 -0.79 -12.17 -0.83
CA ILE A 261 -0.53 -10.84 -0.28
C ILE A 261 0.03 -10.98 1.12
N GLU A 262 1.13 -10.31 1.40
CA GLU A 262 1.79 -10.25 2.70
C GLU A 262 2.13 -8.81 3.05
N SER A 263 2.37 -8.55 4.34
CA SER A 263 2.86 -7.26 4.81
C SER A 263 4.29 -7.41 5.33
N ASP A 264 5.14 -6.43 5.06
CA ASP A 264 6.48 -6.34 5.66
C ASP A 264 6.42 -5.82 7.10
N LYS A 265 7.60 -5.69 7.74
CA LYS A 265 7.75 -5.22 9.12
C LYS A 265 7.25 -3.78 9.35
N ASP A 266 7.22 -2.96 8.30
CA ASP A 266 6.77 -1.57 8.32
C ASP A 266 5.28 -1.46 7.89
N GLY A 267 4.66 -2.62 7.63
CA GLY A 267 3.27 -2.76 7.21
C GLY A 267 3.01 -2.36 5.76
N ASN A 268 4.03 -2.31 4.90
CA ASN A 268 3.85 -2.17 3.46
C ASN A 268 3.53 -3.51 2.82
N PHE A 269 2.90 -3.49 1.65
CA PHE A 269 2.36 -4.69 1.03
C PHE A 269 3.31 -5.31 0.00
N ILE A 270 3.40 -6.63 0.01
CA ILE A 270 4.06 -7.43 -1.01
C ILE A 270 3.00 -8.34 -1.64
N LEU A 271 2.76 -8.13 -2.93
CA LEU A 271 1.87 -8.96 -3.73
C LEU A 271 2.73 -9.91 -4.57
N THR A 272 2.59 -11.22 -4.37
CA THR A 272 3.35 -12.23 -5.12
C THR A 272 2.41 -13.05 -5.98
N ASN A 273 2.67 -13.10 -7.29
CA ASN A 273 2.02 -14.09 -8.16
C ASN A 273 3.01 -15.16 -8.58
N THR A 274 2.63 -16.42 -8.38
CA THR A 274 3.44 -17.59 -8.67
C THR A 274 2.87 -18.37 -9.84
N HIS A 275 3.72 -18.73 -10.79
CA HIS A 275 3.39 -19.61 -11.91
C HIS A 275 4.43 -20.74 -12.03
N THR A 276 3.94 -21.97 -11.96
CA THR A 276 4.77 -23.16 -12.21
C THR A 276 4.94 -23.35 -13.72
N VAL A 277 6.19 -23.21 -14.19
CA VAL A 277 6.53 -23.33 -15.60
C VAL A 277 6.28 -24.72 -16.16
N LYS A 278 5.99 -24.81 -17.47
CA LYS A 278 5.78 -26.09 -18.15
C LYS A 278 7.12 -26.75 -18.49
N LEU A 279 7.30 -27.98 -18.00
CA LEU A 279 8.45 -28.82 -18.27
C LEU A 279 8.06 -30.01 -19.16
N ILE A 280 9.02 -30.49 -19.95
CA ILE A 280 8.90 -31.68 -20.79
C ILE A 280 10.11 -32.62 -20.58
N HIS A 281 10.00 -33.84 -21.09
CA HIS A 281 11.08 -34.82 -21.11
C HIS A 281 11.34 -35.25 -22.55
N LYS A 282 12.59 -35.56 -22.87
CA LYS A 282 13.00 -36.08 -24.17
C LYS A 282 13.88 -37.30 -23.99
N THR A 283 13.63 -38.33 -24.79
CA THR A 283 14.42 -39.56 -24.80
C THR A 283 15.19 -39.68 -26.11
N VAL A 284 16.34 -40.33 -26.06
CA VAL A 284 17.10 -40.74 -27.24
C VAL A 284 17.36 -42.24 -27.20
N ALA A 285 17.15 -42.91 -28.33
CA ALA A 285 17.51 -44.30 -28.55
C ALA A 285 18.49 -44.43 -29.72
N LYS A 286 19.47 -45.33 -29.59
CA LYS A 286 20.46 -45.62 -30.63
C LYS A 286 20.21 -47.01 -31.23
N ILE A 287 20.08 -47.03 -32.56
CA ILE A 287 19.92 -48.23 -33.38
C ILE A 287 21.19 -48.44 -34.21
N TRP A 288 21.61 -49.70 -34.28
CA TRP A 288 22.74 -50.13 -35.09
C TRP A 288 22.25 -50.95 -36.28
N ASN A 289 22.61 -50.52 -37.49
CA ASN A 289 22.35 -51.22 -38.74
C ASN A 289 23.69 -51.69 -39.34
N ASP A 290 24.26 -52.76 -38.76
CA ASP A 290 25.62 -53.24 -39.01
C ASP A 290 25.71 -54.79 -38.96
N SER A 291 24.62 -55.47 -39.35
CA SER A 291 24.52 -56.94 -39.32
C SER A 291 24.94 -57.56 -37.97
N ASN A 292 24.47 -56.95 -36.87
CA ASN A 292 24.79 -57.36 -35.49
C ASN A 292 26.31 -57.31 -35.20
N ASN A 293 26.95 -56.22 -35.59
CA ASN A 293 28.38 -55.97 -35.39
C ASN A 293 29.27 -57.07 -36.00
N GLN A 294 28.96 -57.55 -37.21
CA GLN A 294 29.69 -58.64 -37.88
C GLN A 294 31.20 -58.36 -38.03
N ASP A 295 31.57 -57.08 -38.23
CA ASP A 295 32.95 -56.65 -38.50
C ASP A 295 33.67 -56.20 -37.21
N GLY A 296 32.99 -56.22 -36.06
CA GLY A 296 33.58 -55.92 -34.76
C GLY A 296 33.96 -54.46 -34.52
N ILE A 297 33.58 -53.53 -35.41
CA ILE A 297 33.98 -52.12 -35.36
C ILE A 297 33.00 -51.21 -34.58
N ARG A 298 31.89 -51.74 -34.06
CA ARG A 298 30.94 -50.94 -33.27
C ARG A 298 31.63 -50.38 -32.02
N PRO A 299 31.57 -49.06 -31.76
CA PRO A 299 32.14 -48.48 -30.56
C PRO A 299 31.41 -48.98 -29.30
N ASN A 300 32.09 -48.97 -28.16
CA ASN A 300 31.51 -49.36 -26.88
C ASN A 300 30.50 -48.32 -26.34
N GLU A 301 30.60 -47.06 -26.78
CA GLU A 301 29.69 -45.99 -26.42
C GLU A 301 29.58 -44.92 -27.52
N VAL A 302 28.48 -44.18 -27.53
CA VAL A 302 28.32 -42.93 -28.29
C VAL A 302 27.87 -41.81 -27.37
N LYS A 303 28.25 -40.57 -27.70
CA LYS A 303 27.86 -39.38 -26.94
C LYS A 303 26.89 -38.54 -27.74
N VAL A 304 25.83 -38.06 -27.10
CA VAL A 304 24.75 -37.31 -27.74
C VAL A 304 24.51 -36.01 -26.99
N GLN A 305 24.59 -34.89 -27.72
CA GLN A 305 24.29 -33.55 -27.22
C GLN A 305 22.85 -33.18 -27.62
N LEU A 306 22.04 -32.75 -26.65
CA LEU A 306 20.77 -32.07 -26.93
C LEU A 306 21.05 -30.63 -27.38
N LEU A 307 20.25 -30.14 -28.32
CA LEU A 307 20.26 -28.76 -28.76
C LEU A 307 18.89 -28.14 -28.54
N ALA A 308 18.87 -26.94 -27.96
CA ALA A 308 17.70 -26.08 -27.88
C ALA A 308 17.87 -24.94 -28.90
N ASN A 309 16.91 -24.79 -29.81
CA ASN A 309 16.95 -23.74 -30.85
C ASN A 309 18.28 -23.74 -31.65
N GLY A 310 18.82 -24.94 -31.92
CA GLY A 310 20.07 -25.15 -32.67
C GLY A 310 21.36 -24.90 -31.88
N LYS A 311 21.30 -24.57 -30.59
CA LYS A 311 22.46 -24.39 -29.71
C LYS A 311 22.57 -25.54 -28.72
N ALA A 312 23.80 -25.96 -28.41
CA ALA A 312 24.03 -27.00 -27.39
C ALA A 312 23.36 -26.62 -26.07
N PHE A 313 22.62 -27.56 -25.49
CA PHE A 313 21.79 -27.37 -24.31
C PHE A 313 21.78 -28.63 -23.46
N GLY A 314 21.91 -28.49 -22.13
CA GLY A 314 21.87 -29.61 -21.20
C GLY A 314 23.09 -30.55 -21.29
N GLU A 315 23.01 -31.64 -20.53
CA GLU A 315 24.06 -32.65 -20.40
C GLU A 315 24.25 -33.45 -21.70
N VAL A 316 25.50 -33.83 -21.99
CA VAL A 316 25.83 -34.81 -23.02
C VAL A 316 25.55 -36.21 -22.46
N LEU A 317 24.63 -36.95 -23.08
CA LEU A 317 24.31 -38.31 -22.65
C LEU A 317 25.21 -39.33 -23.34
N THR A 318 25.72 -40.29 -22.58
CA THR A 318 26.44 -41.46 -23.10
C THR A 318 25.48 -42.63 -23.29
N LEU A 319 25.42 -43.18 -24.49
CA LEU A 319 24.64 -44.38 -24.83
C LEU A 319 25.60 -45.56 -25.02
N ASN A 320 25.31 -46.68 -24.38
CA ASN A 320 26.11 -47.90 -24.45
C ASN A 320 25.24 -49.13 -24.16
N GLU A 321 25.84 -50.31 -24.18
CA GLU A 321 25.09 -51.55 -23.94
C GLU A 321 24.44 -51.61 -22.54
N LYS A 322 25.08 -51.03 -21.51
CA LYS A 322 24.57 -51.07 -20.12
C LYS A 322 23.24 -50.31 -19.97
N ASN A 323 23.01 -49.26 -20.75
CA ASN A 323 21.74 -48.52 -20.76
C ASN A 323 20.84 -48.89 -21.94
N ASN A 324 21.08 -50.05 -22.55
CA ASN A 324 20.37 -50.52 -23.73
C ASN A 324 20.34 -49.47 -24.84
N TRP A 325 21.44 -48.72 -24.99
CA TRP A 325 21.58 -47.69 -26.01
C TRP A 325 20.50 -46.60 -25.93
N SER A 326 20.00 -46.30 -24.73
CA SER A 326 18.94 -45.32 -24.50
C SER A 326 19.19 -44.46 -23.26
N ALA A 327 18.79 -43.18 -23.31
CA ALA A 327 18.86 -42.25 -22.19
C ALA A 327 17.84 -41.11 -22.36
N SER A 328 17.60 -40.33 -21.30
CA SER A 328 16.62 -39.24 -21.32
C SER A 328 17.13 -37.97 -20.66
N TRP A 329 16.75 -36.83 -21.24
CA TRP A 329 16.81 -35.52 -20.59
C TRP A 329 15.47 -35.23 -19.90
N LYS A 330 15.54 -34.78 -18.64
CA LYS A 330 14.36 -34.46 -17.82
C LYS A 330 14.27 -32.96 -17.55
N ASP A 331 13.10 -32.51 -17.12
CA ASP A 331 12.83 -31.14 -16.66
C ASP A 331 13.26 -30.06 -17.65
N LEU A 332 13.05 -30.33 -18.94
CA LEU A 332 13.37 -29.42 -20.02
C LEU A 332 12.31 -28.32 -20.09
N PRO A 333 12.67 -27.03 -20.13
CA PRO A 333 11.70 -25.97 -20.33
C PRO A 333 10.96 -26.17 -21.65
N LYS A 334 9.63 -26.07 -21.64
CA LYS A 334 8.84 -26.15 -22.88
C LYS A 334 8.97 -24.86 -23.69
N PHE A 335 9.02 -23.72 -23.01
CA PHE A 335 9.06 -22.39 -23.61
C PHE A 335 10.33 -21.65 -23.21
N GLU A 336 10.81 -20.78 -24.09
CA GLU A 336 11.83 -19.78 -23.83
C GLU A 336 11.28 -18.42 -24.28
N SER A 337 11.10 -17.50 -23.34
CA SER A 337 10.51 -16.18 -23.61
C SER A 337 9.15 -16.26 -24.35
N GLY A 338 8.29 -17.20 -23.92
CA GLY A 338 6.96 -17.42 -24.51
C GLY A 338 6.92 -18.17 -25.84
N LYS A 339 8.06 -18.60 -26.40
CA LYS A 339 8.13 -19.38 -27.64
C LYS A 339 8.49 -20.83 -27.34
N GLU A 340 7.81 -21.78 -27.97
CA GLU A 340 8.11 -23.20 -27.78
C GLU A 340 9.53 -23.50 -28.26
N ILE A 341 10.31 -24.19 -27.43
CA ILE A 341 11.71 -24.52 -27.72
C ILE A 341 11.75 -25.66 -28.73
N ASN A 342 12.48 -25.46 -29.83
CA ASN A 342 12.74 -26.54 -30.77
C ASN A 342 13.94 -27.38 -30.30
N TYR A 343 13.65 -28.55 -29.75
CA TYR A 343 14.67 -29.52 -29.34
C TYR A 343 15.11 -30.43 -30.49
N SER A 344 16.41 -30.59 -30.64
CA SER A 344 17.05 -31.54 -31.59
C SER A 344 18.27 -32.17 -30.94
N ILE A 345 18.91 -33.15 -31.58
CA ILE A 345 20.11 -33.80 -31.04
C ILE A 345 21.24 -33.86 -32.07
N LYS A 346 22.47 -33.95 -31.57
CA LYS A 346 23.67 -34.19 -32.37
C LYS A 346 24.49 -35.31 -31.72
N GLU A 347 24.78 -36.35 -32.48
CA GLU A 347 25.82 -37.31 -32.11
C GLU A 347 27.18 -36.60 -32.16
N VAL A 348 27.89 -36.58 -31.04
CA VAL A 348 29.11 -35.76 -30.84
C VAL A 348 30.23 -36.24 -31.75
N THR A 349 30.39 -37.55 -31.86
CA THR A 349 31.40 -38.21 -32.68
C THR A 349 30.76 -39.39 -33.39
N ILE A 350 30.88 -39.44 -34.71
CA ILE A 350 30.49 -40.59 -35.52
C ILE A 350 31.75 -41.43 -35.75
N SER A 351 31.70 -42.72 -35.44
CA SER A 351 32.85 -43.62 -35.63
C SER A 351 33.14 -43.88 -37.10
N ASP A 352 34.42 -44.07 -37.43
CA ASP A 352 34.86 -44.38 -38.80
C ASP A 352 34.14 -45.62 -39.35
N GLY A 353 33.76 -45.57 -40.62
CA GLY A 353 33.01 -46.64 -41.28
C GLY A 353 31.48 -46.58 -41.07
N TYR A 354 30.96 -45.63 -40.29
CA TYR A 354 29.52 -45.45 -40.10
C TYR A 354 28.99 -44.15 -40.70
N THR A 355 27.76 -44.21 -41.20
CA THR A 355 26.93 -43.03 -41.48
C THR A 355 25.83 -42.91 -40.42
N SER A 356 25.57 -41.71 -39.91
CA SER A 356 24.56 -41.45 -38.87
C SER A 356 23.35 -40.72 -39.43
N LYS A 357 22.15 -41.14 -39.00
CA LYS A 357 20.88 -40.48 -39.31
C LYS A 357 20.07 -40.30 -38.03
N THR A 358 19.54 -39.10 -37.83
CA THR A 358 18.62 -38.79 -36.72
C THR A 358 17.20 -38.67 -37.23
N GLU A 359 16.26 -39.27 -36.51
CA GLU A 359 14.82 -39.17 -36.72
C GLU A 359 14.11 -38.79 -35.42
N ILE A 360 12.91 -38.23 -35.55
CA ILE A 360 12.02 -37.92 -34.43
C ILE A 360 10.82 -38.85 -34.55
N ASP A 361 10.49 -39.56 -33.47
CA ASP A 361 9.36 -40.47 -33.44
C ASP A 361 8.02 -39.72 -33.28
N LYS A 362 6.91 -40.47 -33.28
CA LYS A 362 5.55 -39.92 -33.13
C LYS A 362 5.30 -39.21 -31.80
N ASN A 363 6.10 -39.47 -30.77
CA ASN A 363 6.01 -38.85 -29.44
C ASN A 363 6.93 -37.63 -29.33
N GLY A 364 7.74 -37.36 -30.37
CA GLY A 364 8.72 -36.29 -30.38
C GLY A 364 10.05 -36.69 -29.74
N ASP A 365 10.31 -37.97 -29.49
CA ASP A 365 11.58 -38.48 -28.97
C ASP A 365 12.55 -38.79 -30.12
N PHE A 366 13.85 -38.88 -29.81
CA PHE A 366 14.89 -38.98 -30.82
C PHE A 366 15.36 -40.41 -31.05
N ILE A 367 15.59 -40.76 -32.31
CA ILE A 367 16.21 -42.02 -32.71
C ILE A 367 17.44 -41.70 -33.54
N ILE A 368 18.59 -42.24 -33.17
CA ILE A 368 19.80 -42.20 -33.99
C ILE A 368 20.04 -43.59 -34.57
N THR A 369 20.24 -43.68 -35.88
CA THR A 369 20.62 -44.91 -36.56
C THR A 369 22.00 -44.76 -37.18
N ASN A 370 22.96 -45.56 -36.72
CA ASN A 370 24.26 -45.71 -37.39
C ASN A 370 24.22 -46.91 -38.33
N THR A 371 24.57 -46.69 -39.59
CA THR A 371 24.63 -47.73 -40.63
C THR A 371 26.06 -47.99 -41.05
N HIS A 372 26.49 -49.25 -41.05
CA HIS A 372 27.75 -49.73 -41.63
C HIS A 372 27.43 -50.63 -42.82
N VAL A 373 28.07 -50.36 -43.96
CA VAL A 373 28.01 -51.21 -45.14
C VAL A 373 29.37 -51.90 -45.27
N PRO A 374 29.43 -53.24 -45.17
CA PRO A 374 30.68 -53.99 -45.26
C PRO A 374 31.34 -53.79 -46.62
N GLU A 375 32.67 -53.69 -46.64
CA GLU A 375 33.41 -53.78 -47.89
C GLU A 375 33.23 -55.18 -48.49
N SER A 376 32.89 -55.26 -49.78
CA SER A 376 32.77 -56.55 -50.45
C SER A 376 34.12 -57.28 -50.37
N PRO A 377 34.14 -58.61 -50.13
CA PRO A 377 35.38 -59.36 -50.13
C PRO A 377 36.08 -59.15 -51.47
N ILE A 378 37.28 -58.56 -51.45
CA ILE A 378 38.17 -58.58 -52.59
C ILE A 378 38.37 -60.04 -52.97
N THR A 379 37.81 -60.42 -54.11
CA THR A 379 38.13 -61.71 -54.72
C THR A 379 39.61 -61.63 -55.05
N PRO A 380 40.48 -62.51 -54.53
CA PRO A 380 41.89 -62.45 -54.89
C PRO A 380 41.99 -62.57 -56.41
N GLU A 381 42.68 -61.62 -57.05
CA GLU A 381 43.00 -61.73 -58.47
C GLU A 381 43.67 -63.10 -58.69
N LYS A 382 43.11 -63.85 -59.64
CA LYS A 382 43.70 -65.11 -60.11
C LYS A 382 45.15 -64.84 -60.48
N PRO A 383 46.14 -65.65 -60.04
CA PRO A 383 47.53 -65.45 -60.40
C PRO A 383 47.69 -65.39 -61.92
N ASP A 384 48.37 -64.36 -62.41
CA ASP A 384 48.73 -64.27 -63.82
C ASP A 384 49.51 -65.52 -64.25
N GLU A 385 49.06 -66.12 -65.33
CA GLU A 385 49.77 -67.21 -66.01
C GLU A 385 51.12 -66.68 -66.52
N PRO A 386 52.25 -67.39 -66.32
CA PRO A 386 53.57 -66.87 -66.66
C PRO A 386 53.68 -66.63 -68.17
N THR A 387 53.93 -65.36 -68.54
CA THR A 387 54.15 -64.96 -69.93
C THR A 387 55.51 -65.45 -70.42
N LYS A 388 55.49 -66.26 -71.48
CA LYS A 388 56.67 -66.69 -72.24
C LYS A 388 57.12 -65.56 -73.19
N PRO A 389 58.43 -65.28 -73.36
CA PRO A 389 58.91 -64.15 -74.16
C PRO A 389 58.60 -64.32 -75.64
N LYS A 390 58.33 -63.20 -76.31
CA LYS A 390 57.90 -63.10 -77.72
C LYS A 390 59.01 -62.43 -78.51
N ASP A 391 59.63 -63.15 -79.43
CA ASP A 391 60.46 -62.58 -80.50
C ASP A 391 60.09 -63.22 -81.85
N GLU A 392 60.11 -62.36 -82.88
CA GLU A 392 59.59 -62.51 -84.23
C GLU A 392 60.42 -63.43 -85.14
N TYR A 393 59.76 -64.19 -86.04
CA TYR A 393 60.03 -64.28 -87.50
C TYR A 393 59.03 -65.24 -88.21
N THR A 394 58.51 -64.87 -89.39
CA THR A 394 57.71 -65.68 -90.34
C THR A 394 58.61 -66.18 -91.51
N PRO A 395 58.22 -67.05 -92.50
CA PRO A 395 56.90 -67.57 -92.96
C PRO A 395 56.90 -69.13 -93.21
N SER A 396 55.84 -69.84 -93.63
CA SER A 396 55.17 -69.89 -94.94
C SER A 396 54.07 -70.98 -94.99
N ASN A 397 52.97 -70.70 -95.69
CA ASN A 397 51.91 -71.56 -96.26
C ASN A 397 51.84 -73.07 -95.94
N ASN A 398 50.67 -73.54 -95.46
CA ASN A 398 49.81 -74.45 -96.22
C ASN A 398 48.41 -74.66 -95.60
N LYS A 399 47.45 -74.98 -96.49
CA LYS A 399 45.99 -75.08 -96.33
C LYS A 399 45.48 -76.26 -95.46
N ALA A 400 44.45 -75.95 -94.66
CA ALA A 400 43.19 -76.70 -94.35
C ALA A 400 43.26 -78.10 -93.66
N PRO A 401 42.16 -78.63 -93.04
CA PRO A 401 40.79 -78.11 -92.93
C PRO A 401 40.17 -78.11 -91.51
N GLN A 402 38.92 -77.64 -91.51
CA GLN A 402 37.89 -77.50 -90.49
C GLN A 402 37.22 -78.85 -90.12
N THR A 403 36.91 -79.06 -88.83
CA THR A 403 35.82 -79.91 -88.28
C THR A 403 35.59 -79.40 -86.84
N GLY A 404 34.46 -78.81 -86.41
CA GLY A 404 33.07 -79.26 -86.51
C GLY A 404 32.80 -80.27 -85.39
N ASP A 405 32.11 -79.89 -84.30
CA ASP A 405 30.70 -80.31 -84.12
C ASP A 405 30.01 -79.67 -82.89
N PHE A 406 28.70 -79.48 -83.08
CA PHE A 406 27.72 -79.00 -82.12
C PHE A 406 27.05 -80.19 -81.42
N THR A 407 26.78 -80.10 -80.11
CA THR A 407 25.61 -80.79 -79.53
C THR A 407 24.97 -79.95 -78.43
N ASN A 408 23.70 -79.67 -78.70
CA ASN A 408 22.70 -78.99 -77.90
C ASN A 408 21.91 -80.04 -77.08
N VAL A 409 20.92 -79.55 -76.34
CA VAL A 409 19.71 -80.25 -75.87
C VAL A 409 19.68 -80.64 -74.38
N SER A 410 19.03 -79.74 -73.62
CA SER A 410 17.87 -80.02 -72.75
C SER A 410 17.69 -81.43 -72.19
N LEU A 411 17.71 -81.58 -70.86
CA LEU A 411 16.64 -82.25 -70.10
C LEU A 411 16.90 -82.18 -68.57
N TYR A 412 15.80 -82.20 -67.80
CA TYR A 412 15.63 -82.37 -66.34
C TYR A 412 15.40 -81.08 -65.51
N LEU A 413 14.15 -80.59 -65.35
CA LEU A 413 13.07 -80.99 -64.37
C LEU A 413 13.38 -80.52 -62.94
N VAL A 414 12.81 -79.44 -62.37
CA VAL A 414 11.43 -79.15 -61.89
C VAL A 414 10.94 -80.06 -60.75
N PHE A 415 10.31 -79.41 -59.74
CA PHE A 415 9.64 -79.84 -58.49
C PHE A 415 10.52 -79.78 -57.24
N VAL A 416 10.17 -79.09 -56.15
CA VAL A 416 8.88 -79.15 -55.41
C VAL A 416 8.52 -77.80 -54.78
N SER A 417 7.26 -77.40 -55.00
CA SER A 417 6.49 -76.36 -54.34
C SER A 417 5.69 -76.91 -53.15
N THR A 418 5.17 -75.99 -52.32
CA THR A 418 4.16 -76.11 -51.24
C THR A 418 4.73 -76.31 -49.83
N SER A 419 4.56 -75.34 -48.94
CA SER A 419 3.37 -75.33 -48.06
C SER A 419 2.93 -73.91 -47.66
N ILE A 420 1.61 -73.77 -47.65
CA ILE A 420 0.78 -72.56 -47.69
C ILE A 420 0.03 -72.45 -46.34
N ILE A 421 -0.24 -71.21 -45.89
CA ILE A 421 -1.30 -70.82 -44.92
C ILE A 421 -1.17 -71.37 -43.49
N ALA A 422 -0.64 -70.54 -42.58
CA ALA A 422 -0.80 -70.70 -41.13
C ALA A 422 -0.88 -69.34 -40.41
N MET A 423 -1.66 -68.37 -40.92
CA MET A 423 -1.74 -67.03 -40.32
C MET A 423 -3.14 -66.38 -40.28
N SER A 424 -4.23 -67.14 -40.21
CA SER A 424 -5.58 -66.50 -40.17
C SER A 424 -6.71 -67.27 -39.47
N LEU A 425 -6.42 -68.15 -38.51
CA LEU A 425 -7.46 -68.86 -37.73
C LEU A 425 -7.26 -68.93 -36.20
N ILE A 426 -6.41 -68.06 -35.62
CA ILE A 426 -6.24 -68.00 -34.15
C ILE A 426 -7.12 -66.90 -33.48
N PHE A 427 -7.74 -66.00 -34.24
CA PHE A 427 -8.47 -64.86 -33.66
C PHE A 427 -10.01 -65.02 -33.51
N VAL A 428 -10.63 -66.14 -33.90
CA VAL A 428 -12.11 -66.25 -33.88
C VAL A 428 -12.67 -67.45 -33.09
N LYS A 429 -11.83 -68.29 -32.45
CA LYS A 429 -12.33 -69.46 -31.70
C LYS A 429 -11.80 -69.62 -30.26
N LYS A 430 -11.59 -68.51 -29.55
CA LYS A 430 -11.66 -68.45 -28.07
C LYS A 430 -12.71 -67.43 -27.63
N ARG A 431 -13.94 -67.72 -28.06
CA ARG A 431 -15.18 -67.19 -27.50
C ARG A 431 -15.31 -67.72 -26.06
N LYS A 432 -15.75 -66.85 -25.16
CA LYS A 432 -16.68 -67.15 -24.05
C LYS A 432 -16.45 -68.49 -23.35
N LEU A 433 -15.80 -68.47 -22.19
CA LEU A 433 -16.24 -69.15 -20.96
C LEU A 433 -15.25 -68.86 -19.82
N LYS A 434 -15.84 -68.51 -18.67
CA LYS A 434 -15.27 -68.25 -17.34
C LYS A 434 -14.89 -66.79 -17.05
N MET A 435 -15.48 -66.13 -16.06
CA MET A 435 -16.58 -66.46 -15.15
C MET A 435 -16.95 -65.17 -14.40
N LYS A 436 -18.25 -65.02 -14.13
CA LYS A 436 -18.92 -64.27 -13.04
C LYS A 436 -18.23 -63.07 -12.41
#